data_AF-A0A7G8DPY9-F1
#
_entry.id   AF-A0A7G8DPY9-F1
#
_cell.length_a   1.000
_cell.length_b   1.000
_cell.length_c   1.000
_cell.angle_alpha   90.00
_cell.angle_beta   90.00
_cell.angle_gamma   90.00
#
_symmetry.space_group_name_H-M   'P 1'
#
loop_
_entity.id
_entity.type
_entity.pdbx_description
1 polymer ?
#
loop_
_entity_poly.entity_id
_entity_poly.type
_entity_poly.pdbx_seq_one_letter_code
_entity_poly.pdbx_strand_id
1 'polypeptide(L)' 'MIGQTRIYCQQEKEFLLVEVPSQDASSQIKELKDQGWEIEAEIPV' A
#
# COMPACT_ATOMS: atom_id res chain seq x y z
N MET A 1 -9.76 -14.25 11.67
CA MET A 1 -9.65 -14.10 10.20
C MET A 1 -8.64 -12.98 9.97
N ILE A 2 -7.52 -13.23 9.30
CA ILE A 2 -6.52 -12.19 9.02
C ILE A 2 -6.99 -11.54 7.71
N GLY A 3 -7.49 -10.30 7.79
CA GLY A 3 -7.88 -9.54 6.60
C GLY A 3 -6.66 -9.17 5.75
N GLN A 4 -6.87 -8.93 4.46
CA GLN A 4 -5.82 -8.40 3.59
C GLN A 4 -6.18 -6.97 3.18
N THR A 5 -5.16 -6.19 2.84
CA THR A 5 -5.31 -4.84 2.32
C THR A 5 -4.46 -4.71 1.06
N ARG A 6 -5.08 -4.22 -0.01
CA ARG A 6 -4.43 -3.83 -1.25
C ARG A 6 -4.10 -2.36 -1.22
N ILE A 7 -2.84 -2.03 -1.45
CA ILE A 7 -2.34 -0.66 -1.49
C ILE A 7 -1.91 -0.38 -2.94
N TYR A 8 -2.53 0.62 -3.53
CA TYR A 8 -2.25 1.08 -4.88
C TYR A 8 -1.33 2.29 -4.77
N CYS A 9 -0.18 2.21 -5.42
CA CYS A 9 0.86 3.23 -5.33
C CYS A 9 1.26 3.69 -6.73
N GLN A 10 1.58 4.97 -6.84
CA GLN A 10 2.15 5.56 -8.05
C GLN A 10 3.42 6.32 -7.70
N GLN A 11 4.41 6.27 -8.60
CA GLN A 11 5.60 7.11 -8.54
C GLN A 11 5.92 7.57 -9.96
N GLU A 12 5.72 8.86 -10.24
CA GLU A 12 5.82 9.43 -11.59
C GLU A 12 4.98 8.67 -12.64
N LYS A 13 5.61 7.78 -13.42
CA LYS A 13 4.99 6.95 -14.47
C LYS A 13 4.94 5.46 -14.11
N GLU A 14 5.39 5.10 -12.91
CA GLU A 14 5.43 3.75 -12.40
C GLU A 14 4.24 3.49 -11.48
N PHE A 15 3.76 2.25 -11.49
CA PHE A 15 2.66 1.78 -10.66
C PHE A 15 3.10 0.54 -9.88
N LEU A 16 2.71 0.50 -8.60
CA LEU A 16 2.97 -0.62 -7.70
C LEU A 16 1.69 -1.01 -6.96
N LEU A 17 1.35 -2.30 -7.03
CA LEU A 17 0.30 -2.91 -6.23
C LEU A 17 0.94 -3.73 -5.12
N VAL A 18 0.59 -3.44 -3.88
CA VAL A 18 1.09 -4.16 -2.70
C VAL A 18 -0.07 -4.79 -1.95
N GLU A 19 0.00 -6.10 -1.72
CA GLU A 19 -0.98 -6.83 -0.91
C GLU A 19 -0.32 -7.20 0.43
N VAL A 20 -0.90 -6.75 1.54
CA VAL A 20 -0.38 -7.02 2.89
C VAL A 20 -1.49 -7.44 3.84
N PRO A 21 -1.18 -8.14 4.94
CA PRO A 21 -2.13 -8.31 6.02
C PRO A 21 -2.64 -6.94 6.50
N SER A 22 -3.94 -6.80 6.75
CA SER A 22 -4.53 -5.49 7.10
C SER A 22 -3.93 -4.87 8.36
N GLN A 23 -3.45 -5.70 9.28
CA GLN A 23 -2.73 -5.24 10.48
C GLN A 23 -1.40 -4.53 10.18
N ASP A 24 -0.78 -4.82 9.02
CA ASP A 24 0.52 -4.30 8.61
C ASP A 24 0.38 -3.17 7.58
N ALA A 25 -0.84 -2.91 7.07
CA ALA A 25 -1.11 -1.93 6.02
C ALA A 25 -0.59 -0.53 6.35
N SER A 26 -0.81 -0.05 7.58
CA SER A 26 -0.33 1.26 8.02
C SER A 26 1.20 1.37 7.99
N SER A 27 1.89 0.31 8.39
CA SER A 27 3.36 0.25 8.37
C SER A 27 3.87 0.23 6.93
N GLN A 28 3.26 -0.59 6.08
CA GLN A 28 3.62 -0.68 4.67
C GLN A 28 3.40 0.64 3.91
N ILE A 29 2.28 1.32 4.17
CA ILE A 29 1.97 2.65 3.62
C ILE A 29 3.04 3.67 3.99
N LYS A 30 3.49 3.65 5.25
CA LYS A 30 4.54 4.56 5.71
C LYS A 30 5.85 4.29 4.96
N GLU A 31 6.26 3.04 4.86
CA GLU A 31 7.49 2.65 4.15
C GLU A 31 7.43 3.03 2.66
N LEU A 32 6.28 2.88 2.02
CA LEU A 32 6.07 3.26 0.62
C LEU A 32 6.19 4.77 0.44
N LYS A 33 5.60 5.57 1.34
CA LYS A 33 5.74 7.03 1.34
C LYS A 33 7.19 7.47 1.58
N ASP A 34 7.90 6.81 2.49
CA ASP A 34 9.32 7.09 2.77
C ASP A 34 10.22 6.75 1.55
N GLN A 35 9.79 5.81 0.70
CA GLN A 35 10.41 5.47 -0.59
C GLN A 35 9.98 6.40 -1.74
N GLY A 36 9.12 7.39 -1.47
CA GLY A 36 8.65 8.37 -2.45
C GLY A 36 7.47 7.88 -3.30
N TRP A 37 6.76 6.83 -2.87
CA TRP A 37 5.50 6.43 -3.50
C TRP A 37 4.33 7.25 -2.97
N GLU A 38 3.45 7.66 -3.88
CA GLU A 38 2.16 8.24 -3.57
C GLU A 38 1.12 7.12 -3.44
N ILE A 39 0.32 7.16 -2.38
CA ILE A 39 -0.73 6.15 -2.15
C ILE A 39 -2.03 6.66 -2.76
N GLU A 40 -2.47 5.99 -3.82
CA GLU A 40 -3.70 6.31 -4.55
C GLU A 40 -4.93 5.70 -3.86
N ALA A 41 -4.81 4.47 -3.37
CA ALA A 41 -5.90 3.78 -2.70
C ALA A 41 -5.42 2.73 -1.70
N GLU A 42 -6.21 2.53 -0.65
CA GLU A 42 -6.11 1.45 0.32
C GLU A 42 -7.45 0.72 0.34
N ILE A 43 -7.46 -0.55 -0.06
CA ILE A 43 -8.69 -1.34 -0.22
C ILE A 43 -8.60 -2.61 0.65
N PRO A 44 -9.41 -2.73 1.72
CA PRO A 44 -9.53 -3.97 2.48
C PRO A 44 -10.20 -5.06 1.63
N VAL A 45 -9.70 -6.29 1.74
CA VAL A 45 -10.15 -7.49 1.03
C VAL A 45 -10.53 -8.59 2.02
#